data_AF-A0A8H7PZA9-F1
#
_entry.id   AF-A0A8H7PZA9-F1
#
_cell.length_a   1.000
_cell.length_b   1.000
_cell.length_c   1.000
_cell.angle_alpha   90.00
_cell.angle_beta   90.00
_cell.angle_gamma   90.00
#
_symmetry.space_group_name_H-M   'P 1'
#
loop_
_entity.id
_entity.type
_entity.pdbx_description
1 polymer ?
#
loop_
_entity_poly.entity_id
_entity_poly.type
_entity_poly.pdbx_seq_one_letter_code
_entity_poly.pdbx_strand_id
1 'polypeptide(L)'
;MSLSTEELLKLVQAAQASSQSNGEFPPTQQQVRAMTQSNWYVHKLTIMQLADIPQQTSTVPMFSLPNIDVSLLDQQVLRQVRSEYLAQQQASTTDVPQSNINLDHQKVEEDDSNLESAKSITPEVLVKLSKLAKEANLLDVLRKMKQEQHDRERELWRRREELTKRLNVEKDHVLARELIGIDVTKEMEAVERTIATELKKFDQSIVKDMDRQKKRQEERLKELKVPFFRTSTNDPTIKKLQSRVFKILLDMLDD
;
A
#
# COMPACT_ATOMS: atom_id res chain seq x y z
N MET A 1 -19.02 -21.30 -56.16
CA MET A 1 -20.38 -21.11 -55.63
C MET A 1 -20.30 -19.97 -54.63
N SER A 2 -20.83 -18.80 -54.99
CA SER A 2 -20.81 -17.59 -54.15
C SER A 2 -21.98 -17.63 -53.18
N LEU A 3 -21.69 -17.57 -51.88
CA LEU A 3 -22.71 -17.45 -50.83
C LEU A 3 -23.44 -16.11 -50.99
N SER A 4 -24.76 -16.14 -50.81
CA SER A 4 -25.61 -14.94 -50.88
C SER A 4 -25.27 -13.99 -49.72
N THR A 5 -25.44 -12.69 -49.94
CA THR A 5 -25.28 -11.66 -48.89
C THR A 5 -26.20 -11.92 -47.68
N GLU A 6 -27.36 -12.55 -47.90
CA GLU A 6 -28.26 -12.98 -46.82
C GLU A 6 -27.70 -14.16 -46.00
N GLU A 7 -26.94 -15.06 -46.62
CA GLU A 7 -26.32 -16.19 -45.93
C GLU A 7 -25.15 -15.72 -45.05
N LEU A 8 -24.38 -14.74 -45.53
CA LEU A 8 -23.33 -14.10 -44.72
C LEU A 8 -23.91 -13.35 -43.52
N LEU A 9 -25.05 -12.66 -43.68
CA LEU A 9 -25.70 -11.95 -42.58
C LEU A 9 -26.23 -12.92 -41.50
N LYS A 10 -26.80 -14.06 -41.93
CA LYS A 10 -27.24 -15.13 -41.02
C LYS A 10 -26.07 -15.79 -40.28
N LEU A 11 -24.93 -15.95 -40.94
CA LEU A 11 -23.74 -16.51 -40.31
C LEU A 11 -23.16 -15.57 -39.24
N VAL A 12 -23.17 -14.26 -39.48
CA VAL A 12 -22.74 -13.24 -38.51
C VAL A 12 -23.71 -13.18 -37.32
N GLN A 13 -25.02 -13.25 -37.55
CA GLN A 13 -26.00 -13.31 -36.46
C GLN A 13 -25.91 -14.61 -35.64
N ALA A 14 -25.63 -15.74 -36.29
CA ALA A 14 -25.41 -17.02 -35.60
C ALA A 14 -24.11 -17.00 -34.75
N ALA A 15 -23.05 -16.36 -35.24
CA ALA A 15 -21.82 -16.17 -34.48
C ALA A 15 -22.04 -15.28 -33.25
N GLN A 16 -22.82 -14.19 -33.37
CA GLN A 16 -23.15 -13.31 -32.24
C GLN A 16 -24.05 -13.98 -31.19
N ALA A 17 -24.97 -14.86 -31.60
CA ALA A 17 -25.78 -15.65 -30.68
C ALA A 17 -24.97 -16.72 -29.92
N SER A 18 -23.92 -17.26 -30.56
CA SER A 18 -23.05 -18.28 -29.96
C SER A 18 -22.07 -17.71 -28.92
N SER A 19 -21.78 -16.40 -28.97
CA SER A 19 -20.96 -15.73 -27.95
C SER A 19 -21.70 -15.45 -26.64
N GLN A 20 -23.02 -15.59 -26.60
CA GLN A 20 -23.82 -15.37 -25.38
C GLN A 20 -24.11 -16.65 -24.58
N SER A 21 -23.76 -17.84 -25.09
CA SER A 21 -24.06 -19.13 -24.43
C SER A 21 -22.89 -19.82 -23.75
N ASN A 22 -21.68 -19.26 -23.80
CA ASN A 22 -20.60 -19.72 -22.92
C ASN A 22 -20.77 -19.03 -21.56
N GLY A 23 -21.50 -19.71 -20.68
CA GLY A 23 -21.59 -19.38 -19.26
C GLY A 23 -20.22 -19.52 -18.58
N GLU A 24 -19.33 -18.57 -18.83
CA GLU A 24 -18.29 -18.22 -17.87
C GLU A 24 -19.03 -17.67 -16.65
N PHE A 25 -19.13 -18.50 -15.62
CA PHE A 25 -19.59 -18.07 -14.31
C PHE A 25 -18.82 -16.80 -13.94
N PRO A 26 -19.49 -15.71 -13.53
CA PRO A 26 -18.78 -14.54 -13.05
C PRO A 26 -17.83 -15.02 -11.94
N PRO A 27 -16.56 -14.60 -11.95
CA PRO A 27 -15.62 -14.98 -10.92
C PRO A 27 -16.28 -14.69 -9.58
N THR A 28 -16.34 -15.71 -8.72
CA THR A 28 -16.95 -15.56 -7.39
C THR A 28 -16.33 -14.36 -6.70
N GLN A 29 -17.09 -13.60 -5.90
CA GLN A 29 -16.56 -12.43 -5.18
C GLN A 29 -15.25 -12.77 -4.41
N GLN A 30 -15.09 -14.02 -3.99
CA GLN A 30 -13.87 -14.55 -3.38
C GLN A 30 -12.69 -14.67 -4.35
N GLN A 31 -12.89 -15.11 -5.61
CA GLN A 31 -11.86 -15.11 -6.65
C GLN A 31 -11.50 -13.70 -7.11
N VAL A 32 -12.48 -12.79 -7.23
CA VAL A 32 -12.20 -11.38 -7.51
C VAL A 32 -11.38 -10.76 -6.37
N ARG A 33 -11.69 -11.08 -5.11
CA ARG A 33 -10.91 -10.66 -3.94
C ARG A 33 -9.50 -11.27 -3.93
N ALA A 34 -9.33 -12.53 -4.32
CA ALA A 34 -8.03 -13.19 -4.35
C ALA A 34 -7.13 -12.67 -5.49
N MET A 35 -7.68 -12.42 -6.67
CA MET A 35 -6.95 -11.84 -7.80
C MET A 35 -6.65 -10.35 -7.58
N THR A 36 -7.57 -9.58 -6.98
CA THR A 36 -7.29 -8.20 -6.60
C THR A 36 -6.26 -8.14 -5.47
N GLN A 37 -6.33 -8.97 -4.44
CA GLN A 37 -5.33 -8.98 -3.36
C GLN A 37 -3.93 -9.41 -3.84
N SER A 38 -3.82 -10.43 -4.71
CA SER A 38 -2.52 -10.95 -5.16
C SER A 38 -1.78 -9.98 -6.08
N ASN A 39 -2.46 -9.30 -7.01
CA ASN A 39 -1.83 -8.27 -7.85
C ASN A 39 -1.64 -6.93 -7.10
N TRP A 40 -2.50 -6.61 -6.14
CA TRP A 40 -2.43 -5.38 -5.34
C TRP A 40 -1.30 -5.39 -4.31
N TYR A 41 -0.98 -6.53 -3.69
CA TYR A 41 0.15 -6.61 -2.75
C TYR A 41 1.51 -6.48 -3.46
N VAL A 42 1.63 -7.07 -4.66
CA VAL A 42 2.84 -6.93 -5.49
C VAL A 42 3.01 -5.48 -5.92
N HIS A 43 1.94 -4.81 -6.37
CA HIS A 43 2.04 -3.39 -6.76
C HIS A 43 2.25 -2.43 -5.58
N LYS A 44 1.68 -2.71 -4.41
CA LYS A 44 1.92 -1.92 -3.19
C LYS A 44 3.36 -2.05 -2.69
N LEU A 45 3.96 -3.24 -2.79
CA LEU A 45 5.39 -3.44 -2.51
C LEU A 45 6.29 -2.78 -3.57
N THR A 46 5.96 -2.90 -4.86
CA THR A 46 6.75 -2.29 -5.94
C THR A 46 6.68 -0.76 -5.95
N ILE A 47 5.51 -0.15 -5.66
CA ILE A 47 5.38 1.31 -5.56
C ILE A 47 6.05 1.84 -4.28
N MET A 48 6.03 1.08 -3.17
CA MET A 48 6.80 1.45 -1.98
C MET A 48 8.32 1.25 -2.16
N GLN A 49 8.77 0.30 -2.98
CA GLN A 49 10.20 0.08 -3.28
C GLN A 49 10.76 1.05 -4.34
N LEU A 50 9.95 1.51 -5.29
CA LEU A 50 10.39 2.48 -6.31
C LEU A 50 10.42 3.93 -5.80
N ALA A 51 9.77 4.22 -4.67
CA ALA A 51 9.83 5.52 -4.00
C ALA A 51 11.09 5.72 -3.12
N ASP A 52 11.95 4.70 -3.00
CA ASP A 52 13.14 4.69 -2.13
C ASP A 52 14.40 4.28 -2.92
N ILE A 53 14.58 4.80 -4.14
CA ILE A 53 15.88 4.75 -4.86
C ILE A 53 16.60 6.08 -4.66
N PRO A 54 17.50 6.22 -3.66
CA PRO A 54 18.55 7.21 -3.74
C PRO A 54 19.54 6.77 -4.82
N GLN A 55 19.68 7.57 -5.88
CA GLN A 55 20.83 7.49 -6.76
C GLN A 55 22.08 7.90 -5.97
N GLN A 56 22.78 6.96 -5.35
CA GLN A 56 24.17 7.15 -4.93
C GLN A 56 24.97 5.87 -5.14
N THR A 57 25.70 5.83 -6.25
CA THR A 57 26.88 4.99 -6.41
C THR A 57 27.96 5.51 -5.46
N SER A 58 28.14 4.86 -4.32
CA SER A 58 29.34 5.00 -3.50
C SER A 58 29.73 3.63 -3.01
N THR A 59 30.74 3.08 -3.67
CA THR A 59 31.52 1.93 -3.24
C THR A 59 32.23 2.30 -1.94
N VAL A 60 31.70 1.85 -0.82
CA VAL A 60 32.43 1.75 0.44
C VAL A 60 32.49 0.26 0.80
N PRO A 61 33.67 -0.29 1.11
CA PRO A 61 33.82 -1.71 1.39
C PRO A 61 33.07 -2.09 2.66
N MET A 62 32.11 -3.00 2.52
CA MET A 62 31.47 -3.69 3.63
C MET A 62 32.51 -4.55 4.35
N PHE A 63 32.72 -4.28 5.65
CA PHE A 63 33.24 -5.28 6.57
C PHE A 63 32.17 -6.37 6.70
N SER A 64 32.37 -7.50 6.01
CA SER A 64 31.58 -8.69 6.27
C SER A 64 31.98 -9.23 7.63
N LEU A 65 31.02 -9.29 8.55
CA LEU A 65 31.18 -10.14 9.73
C LEU A 65 31.33 -11.60 9.23
N PRO A 66 32.28 -12.36 9.78
CA PRO A 66 32.46 -13.76 9.39
C PRO A 66 31.16 -14.52 9.65
N ASN A 67 30.82 -15.43 8.73
CA ASN A 67 29.79 -16.45 8.91
C ASN A 67 30.16 -17.29 10.14
N ILE A 68 29.72 -16.87 11.32
CA ILE A 68 29.85 -17.66 12.54
C ILE A 68 28.78 -18.74 12.43
N ASP A 69 29.24 -19.98 12.19
CA ASP A 69 28.39 -21.15 12.18
C ASP A 69 27.92 -21.44 13.61
N VAL A 70 26.71 -20.97 13.92
CA VAL A 70 26.08 -21.08 15.24
C VAL A 70 25.71 -22.53 15.58
N SER A 71 25.84 -23.48 14.63
CA SER A 71 25.50 -24.89 14.85
C SER A 71 26.56 -25.68 15.62
N LEU A 72 27.80 -25.16 15.70
CA LEU A 72 28.91 -25.75 16.45
C LEU A 72 29.09 -25.16 17.85
N LEU A 73 28.28 -24.17 18.24
CA LEU A 73 28.34 -23.61 19.59
C LEU A 73 27.77 -24.60 20.61
N ASP A 74 28.62 -24.99 21.56
CA ASP A 74 28.25 -25.83 22.69
C ASP A 74 27.09 -25.19 23.47
N GLN A 75 26.05 -25.98 23.70
CA GLN A 75 24.82 -25.56 24.37
C GLN A 75 25.09 -25.02 25.79
N GLN A 76 26.22 -25.41 26.39
CA GLN A 76 26.70 -24.89 27.67
C GLN A 76 27.10 -23.40 27.60
N VAL A 77 27.78 -22.98 26.53
CA VAL A 77 28.25 -21.60 26.33
C VAL A 77 27.06 -20.66 26.15
N LEU A 78 26.05 -21.09 25.39
CA LEU A 78 24.78 -20.37 25.23
C LEU A 78 24.05 -20.16 26.57
N ARG A 79 24.07 -21.16 27.47
CA ARG A 79 23.47 -21.03 28.81
C ARG A 79 24.25 -20.05 29.68
N GLN A 80 25.58 -20.09 29.63
CA GLN A 80 26.44 -19.20 30.40
C GLN A 80 26.27 -17.74 30.00
N VAL A 81 26.34 -17.43 28.69
CA VAL A 81 26.15 -16.06 28.19
C VAL A 81 24.75 -15.53 28.53
N ARG A 82 23.73 -16.40 28.45
CA ARG A 82 22.36 -16.03 28.83
C ARG A 82 22.23 -15.72 30.33
N SER A 83 22.91 -16.47 31.20
CA SER A 83 22.91 -16.20 32.64
C SER A 83 23.66 -14.93 33.02
N GLU A 84 24.80 -14.65 32.38
CA GLU A 84 25.55 -13.41 32.60
C GLU A 84 24.76 -12.18 32.14
N TYR A 85 24.07 -12.28 31.00
CA TYR A 85 23.22 -11.20 30.50
C TYR A 85 22.04 -10.88 31.43
N LEU A 86 21.38 -11.91 31.99
CA LEU A 86 20.30 -11.72 32.97
C LEU A 86 20.82 -11.15 34.29
N ALA A 87 21.99 -11.58 34.75
CA ALA A 87 22.62 -11.03 35.95
C ALA A 87 22.98 -9.54 35.79
N GLN A 88 23.45 -9.14 34.60
CA GLN A 88 23.74 -7.72 34.30
C GLN A 88 22.48 -6.84 34.28
N GLN A 89 21.35 -7.34 33.80
CA GLN A 89 20.09 -6.59 33.86
C GLN A 89 19.60 -6.38 35.30
N GLN A 90 19.80 -7.36 36.19
CA GLN A 90 19.39 -7.24 37.60
C GLN A 90 20.35 -6.38 38.44
N ALA A 91 21.64 -6.34 38.09
CA ALA A 91 22.61 -5.47 38.76
C ALA A 91 22.42 -3.98 38.43
N SER A 92 21.63 -3.65 37.40
CA SER A 92 21.41 -2.27 36.94
C SER A 92 20.19 -1.59 37.59
N THR A 93 19.47 -2.25 38.51
CA THR A 93 18.20 -1.74 39.09
C THR A 93 18.23 -1.33 40.55
N THR A 94 19.41 -1.23 41.19
CA THR A 94 19.51 -0.85 42.61
C THR A 94 20.16 0.52 42.75
N ASP A 95 19.32 1.57 42.84
CA ASP A 95 19.43 2.73 43.74
C ASP A 95 18.76 3.98 43.13
N VAL A 96 17.46 4.16 43.44
CA VAL A 96 16.86 5.50 43.54
C VAL A 96 15.91 5.52 44.76
N PRO A 97 16.10 6.44 45.72
CA PRO A 97 15.27 6.55 46.91
C PRO A 97 13.85 7.05 46.60
N GLN A 98 12.87 6.41 47.23
CA GLN A 98 11.45 6.73 47.20
C GLN A 98 11.20 8.15 47.74
N SER A 99 10.77 9.06 46.87
CA SER A 99 10.09 10.28 47.27
C SER A 99 8.60 10.14 46.97
N ASN A 100 7.80 10.32 48.02
CA ASN A 100 6.34 10.41 47.98
C ASN A 100 5.89 11.46 46.97
N ILE A 101 5.12 11.07 45.96
CA ILE A 101 4.41 12.02 45.09
C ILE A 101 2.91 11.89 45.39
N ASN A 102 2.42 12.89 46.13
CA ASN A 102 1.00 13.22 46.23
C ASN A 102 0.47 13.48 44.81
N LEU A 103 -0.60 12.78 44.44
CA LEU A 103 -1.27 12.90 43.16
C LEU A 103 -2.23 14.11 43.20
N ASP A 104 -1.65 15.31 43.14
CA ASP A 104 -2.41 16.55 43.00
C ASP A 104 -2.86 16.74 41.54
N HIS A 105 -4.16 16.99 41.37
CA HIS A 105 -4.83 17.18 40.08
C HIS A 105 -4.49 18.56 39.49
N GLN A 106 -3.24 18.77 39.08
CA GLN A 106 -2.84 19.97 38.35
C GLN A 106 -2.89 19.77 36.84
N LYS A 107 -3.97 20.32 36.26
CA LYS A 107 -4.01 21.09 35.01
C LYS A 107 -2.94 20.73 33.95
N VAL A 108 -3.25 19.71 33.16
CA VAL A 108 -2.50 19.31 31.96
C VAL A 108 -2.82 20.27 30.82
N GLU A 109 -2.13 21.40 30.72
CA GLU A 109 -2.25 22.29 29.54
C GLU A 109 -0.93 22.76 28.90
N GLU A 110 0.26 22.32 29.33
CA GLU A 110 1.52 22.89 28.81
C GLU A 110 2.56 21.93 28.21
N ASP A 111 2.23 20.65 27.96
CA ASP A 111 3.25 19.66 27.53
C ASP A 111 3.03 19.09 26.10
N ASP A 112 2.56 19.93 25.18
CA ASP A 112 2.47 19.57 23.75
C ASP A 112 3.76 19.87 22.98
N SER A 113 4.60 20.78 23.48
CA SER A 113 5.84 21.21 22.81
C SER A 113 6.96 20.16 22.84
N ASN A 114 6.97 19.25 23.82
CA ASN A 114 8.07 18.31 23.99
C ASN A 114 7.96 17.06 23.10
N LEU A 115 6.73 16.61 22.81
CA LEU A 115 6.49 15.46 21.92
C LEU A 115 6.82 15.72 20.46
N GLU A 116 6.81 16.98 20.07
CA GLU A 116 7.21 17.45 18.76
C GLU A 116 8.68 17.16 18.41
N SER A 117 9.51 16.84 19.41
CA SER A 117 10.94 16.52 19.25
C SER A 117 11.27 15.02 19.41
N ALA A 118 10.29 14.20 19.83
CA ALA A 118 10.52 12.79 20.11
C ALA A 118 10.79 11.99 18.82
N LYS A 119 11.97 11.37 18.74
CA LYS A 119 12.42 10.54 17.60
C LYS A 119 11.93 9.09 17.66
N SER A 120 11.24 8.70 18.73
CA SER A 120 10.80 7.32 18.99
C SER A 120 9.37 7.29 19.54
N ILE A 121 8.71 6.14 19.36
CA ILE A 121 7.39 5.87 19.95
C ILE A 121 7.61 5.66 21.45
N THR A 122 7.48 6.73 22.23
CA THR A 122 7.49 6.66 23.69
C THR A 122 6.12 6.19 24.20
N PRO A 123 6.04 5.54 25.38
CA PRO A 123 4.76 5.15 25.99
C PRO A 123 3.80 6.32 26.16
N GLU A 124 4.33 7.53 26.41
CA GLU A 124 3.56 8.77 26.51
C GLU A 124 2.78 9.09 25.22
N VAL A 125 3.38 8.84 24.05
CA VAL A 125 2.70 9.03 22.76
C VAL A 125 1.51 8.07 22.66
N LEU A 126 1.66 6.82 23.09
CA LEU A 126 0.58 5.83 23.05
C LEU A 126 -0.59 6.22 23.96
N VAL A 127 -0.29 6.74 25.16
CA VAL A 127 -1.32 7.27 26.06
C VAL A 127 -2.04 8.44 25.41
N LYS A 128 -1.34 9.40 24.81
CA LYS A 128 -1.96 10.52 24.07
C LYS A 128 -2.79 10.04 22.88
N LEU A 129 -2.31 9.07 22.09
CA LEU A 129 -3.06 8.47 20.98
C LEU A 129 -4.34 7.79 21.48
N SER A 130 -4.28 7.07 22.61
CA SER A 130 -5.46 6.43 23.20
C SER A 130 -6.50 7.44 23.67
N LYS A 131 -6.07 8.60 24.18
CA LYS A 131 -6.96 9.72 24.56
C LYS A 131 -7.58 10.35 23.31
N LEU A 132 -6.77 10.68 22.29
CA LEU A 132 -7.25 11.22 21.02
C LEU A 132 -8.23 10.27 20.31
N ALA A 133 -7.98 8.96 20.36
CA ALA A 133 -8.88 7.96 19.80
C ALA A 133 -10.28 7.99 20.45
N LYS A 134 -10.34 8.27 21.76
CA LYS A 134 -11.60 8.37 22.52
C LYS A 134 -12.27 9.74 22.39
N GLU A 135 -11.49 10.82 22.33
CA GLU A 135 -12.00 12.20 22.44
C GLU A 135 -12.27 12.87 21.08
N ALA A 136 -11.46 12.60 20.06
CA ALA A 136 -11.44 13.42 18.83
C ALA A 136 -12.27 12.86 17.66
N ASN A 137 -13.13 11.86 17.90
CA ASN A 137 -13.79 11.08 16.83
C ASN A 137 -12.78 10.55 15.78
N LEU A 138 -11.52 10.36 16.19
CA LEU A 138 -10.42 10.01 15.29
C LEU A 138 -10.70 8.70 14.57
N LEU A 139 -11.28 7.73 15.27
CA LEU A 139 -11.65 6.42 14.71
C LEU A 139 -12.71 6.55 13.60
N ASP A 140 -13.70 7.42 13.78
CA ASP A 140 -14.73 7.64 12.76
C ASP A 140 -14.16 8.34 11.52
N VAL A 141 -13.26 9.30 11.73
CA VAL A 141 -12.53 9.94 10.62
C VAL A 141 -11.66 8.93 9.88
N LEU A 142 -10.93 8.07 10.59
CA LEU A 142 -10.13 7.00 10.00
C LEU A 142 -10.99 5.99 9.24
N ARG A 143 -12.15 5.60 9.79
CA ARG A 143 -13.11 4.72 9.11
C ARG A 143 -13.61 5.36 7.82
N LYS A 144 -13.96 6.66 7.85
CA LYS A 144 -14.37 7.41 6.67
C LYS A 144 -13.24 7.51 5.64
N MET A 145 -12.00 7.78 6.05
CA MET A 145 -10.84 7.80 5.16
C MET A 145 -10.59 6.44 4.49
N LYS A 146 -10.67 5.34 5.26
CA LYS A 146 -10.55 3.96 4.76
C LYS A 146 -11.63 3.66 3.73
N GLN A 147 -12.87 4.08 3.99
CA GLN A 147 -13.98 3.94 3.05
C GLN A 147 -13.77 4.77 1.78
N GLU A 148 -13.42 6.05 1.90
CA GLU A 148 -13.14 6.94 0.77
C GLU A 148 -12.01 6.40 -0.13
N GLN A 149 -10.95 5.86 0.48
CA GLN A 149 -9.87 5.21 -0.24
C GLN A 149 -10.38 3.98 -0.99
N HIS A 150 -11.13 3.11 -0.33
CA HIS A 150 -11.63 1.89 -0.94
C HIS A 150 -12.61 2.18 -2.09
N ASP A 151 -13.50 3.16 -1.92
CA ASP A 151 -14.41 3.63 -2.97
C ASP A 151 -13.63 4.17 -4.18
N ARG A 152 -12.56 4.94 -3.92
CA ARG A 152 -11.69 5.46 -4.97
C ARG A 152 -10.96 4.35 -5.73
N GLU A 153 -10.41 3.38 -5.02
CA GLU A 153 -9.71 2.24 -5.61
C GLU A 153 -10.65 1.44 -6.52
N ARG A 154 -11.89 1.19 -6.07
CA ARG A 154 -12.90 0.51 -6.91
C ARG A 154 -13.25 1.30 -8.17
N GLU A 155 -13.37 2.61 -8.06
CA GLU A 155 -13.63 3.47 -9.21
C GLU A 155 -12.45 3.49 -10.20
N LEU A 156 -11.21 3.59 -9.71
CA LEU A 156 -10.01 3.53 -10.55
C LEU A 156 -9.88 2.17 -11.23
N TRP A 157 -10.20 1.09 -10.52
CA TRP A 157 -10.23 -0.25 -11.09
C TRP A 157 -11.25 -0.37 -12.22
N ARG A 158 -12.49 0.07 -12.00
CA ARG A 158 -13.55 0.07 -13.02
C ARG A 158 -13.12 0.83 -14.27
N ARG A 159 -12.56 2.03 -14.10
CA ARG A 159 -12.05 2.83 -15.22
C ARG A 159 -10.93 2.15 -15.99
N ARG A 160 -10.01 1.47 -15.28
CA ARG A 160 -8.94 0.68 -15.91
C ARG A 160 -9.52 -0.43 -16.77
N GLU A 161 -10.50 -1.13 -16.23
CA GLU A 161 -11.18 -2.24 -16.93
C GLU A 161 -11.93 -1.75 -18.17
N GLU A 162 -12.66 -0.64 -18.08
CA GLU A 162 -13.33 0.00 -19.22
C GLU A 162 -12.34 0.42 -20.30
N LEU A 163 -11.20 0.99 -19.91
CA LEU A 163 -10.12 1.36 -20.83
C LEU A 163 -9.55 0.12 -21.53
N THR A 164 -9.22 -0.93 -20.79
CA THR A 164 -8.72 -2.18 -21.37
C THR A 164 -9.73 -2.82 -22.31
N LYS A 165 -11.02 -2.85 -21.95
CA LYS A 165 -12.09 -3.36 -22.82
C LYS A 165 -12.17 -2.59 -24.12
N ARG A 166 -12.15 -1.25 -24.08
CA ARG A 166 -12.18 -0.41 -25.28
C ARG A 166 -10.98 -0.68 -26.20
N LEU A 167 -9.79 -0.74 -25.62
CA LEU A 167 -8.54 -0.99 -26.33
C LEU A 167 -8.48 -2.39 -26.94
N ASN A 168 -9.04 -3.40 -26.27
CA ASN A 168 -9.17 -4.74 -26.83
C ASN A 168 -10.13 -4.78 -28.02
N VAL A 169 -11.25 -4.07 -27.97
CA VAL A 169 -12.17 -3.98 -29.12
C VAL A 169 -11.47 -3.37 -30.35
N GLU A 170 -10.62 -2.36 -30.15
CA GLU A 170 -9.82 -1.77 -31.23
C GLU A 170 -8.83 -2.79 -31.81
N LYS A 171 -8.15 -3.55 -30.94
CA LYS A 171 -7.25 -4.64 -31.35
C LYS A 171 -7.99 -5.73 -32.13
N ASP A 172 -9.16 -6.16 -31.66
CA ASP A 172 -9.99 -7.17 -32.30
C ASP A 172 -10.47 -6.72 -33.68
N HIS A 173 -10.77 -5.43 -33.86
CA HIS A 173 -11.12 -4.86 -35.15
C HIS A 173 -9.97 -4.93 -36.18
N VAL A 174 -8.73 -4.65 -35.74
CA VAL A 174 -7.55 -4.81 -36.61
C VAL A 174 -7.32 -6.28 -36.95
N LEU A 175 -7.46 -7.18 -35.96
CA LEU A 175 -7.31 -8.62 -36.17
C LEU A 175 -8.36 -9.18 -37.14
N ALA A 176 -9.60 -8.70 -37.05
CA ALA A 176 -10.67 -9.11 -37.97
C ALA A 176 -10.35 -8.75 -39.43
N ARG A 177 -9.63 -7.64 -39.68
CA ARG A 177 -9.16 -7.26 -41.02
C ARG A 177 -8.04 -8.19 -41.51
N GLU A 178 -7.17 -8.64 -40.62
CA GLU A 178 -6.15 -9.65 -40.93
C GLU A 178 -6.77 -10.96 -41.40
N LEU A 179 -7.84 -11.40 -40.74
CA LEU A 179 -8.57 -12.63 -41.10
C LEU A 179 -9.18 -12.60 -42.50
N ILE A 180 -9.47 -11.40 -43.03
CA ILE A 180 -9.95 -11.20 -44.41
C ILE A 180 -8.79 -11.21 -45.42
N GLY A 181 -7.55 -11.32 -44.97
CA GLY A 181 -6.34 -11.35 -45.79
C GLY A 181 -5.75 -9.97 -46.10
N ILE A 182 -6.14 -8.94 -45.34
CA ILE A 182 -5.52 -7.60 -45.44
C ILE A 182 -4.25 -7.61 -44.59
N ASP A 183 -3.11 -7.20 -45.15
CA ASP A 183 -1.88 -7.01 -44.37
C ASP A 183 -2.05 -5.82 -43.42
N VAL A 184 -2.14 -6.12 -42.13
CA VAL A 184 -2.32 -5.16 -41.03
C VAL A 184 -1.14 -5.13 -40.07
N THR A 185 -0.01 -5.75 -40.40
CA THR A 185 1.15 -5.87 -39.49
C THR A 185 1.59 -4.54 -38.87
N LYS A 186 1.74 -3.50 -39.71
CA LYS A 186 2.11 -2.13 -39.25
C LYS A 186 1.02 -1.47 -38.43
N GLU A 187 -0.24 -1.70 -38.76
CA GLU A 187 -1.38 -1.14 -38.04
C GLU A 187 -1.51 -1.79 -36.66
N MET A 188 -1.33 -3.11 -36.58
CA MET A 188 -1.34 -3.87 -35.33
C MET A 188 -0.25 -3.36 -34.37
N GLU A 189 0.99 -3.19 -34.85
CA GLU A 189 2.06 -2.62 -34.03
C GLU A 189 1.71 -1.19 -33.55
N ALA A 190 1.08 -0.38 -34.40
CA ALA A 190 0.68 0.98 -34.04
C ALA A 190 -0.42 0.98 -32.95
N VAL A 191 -1.40 0.07 -33.05
CA VAL A 191 -2.44 -0.12 -32.03
C VAL A 191 -1.80 -0.60 -30.73
N GLU A 192 -0.93 -1.60 -30.76
CA GLU A 192 -0.28 -2.12 -29.55
C GLU A 192 0.57 -1.05 -28.83
N ARG A 193 1.28 -0.20 -29.58
CA ARG A 193 1.99 0.95 -29.01
C ARG A 193 1.01 1.94 -28.38
N THR A 194 -0.11 2.23 -29.05
CA THR A 194 -1.15 3.11 -28.52
C THR A 194 -1.70 2.58 -27.20
N ILE A 195 -2.10 1.30 -27.17
CA ILE A 195 -2.57 0.59 -25.98
C ILE A 195 -1.58 0.74 -24.82
N ALA A 196 -0.30 0.42 -25.07
CA ALA A 196 0.74 0.50 -24.04
C ALA A 196 0.92 1.93 -23.51
N THR A 197 0.90 2.93 -24.40
CA THR A 197 1.04 4.34 -23.98
C THR A 197 -0.16 4.85 -23.21
N GLU A 198 -1.38 4.49 -23.58
CA GLU A 198 -2.60 4.91 -22.89
C GLU A 198 -2.71 4.28 -21.51
N LEU A 199 -2.47 2.97 -21.40
CA LEU A 199 -2.43 2.29 -20.10
C LEU A 199 -1.37 2.90 -19.19
N LYS A 200 -0.17 3.18 -19.71
CA LYS A 200 0.89 3.84 -18.94
C LYS A 200 0.50 5.25 -18.47
N LYS A 201 -0.13 6.05 -19.33
CA LYS A 201 -0.63 7.39 -18.96
C LYS A 201 -1.70 7.29 -17.87
N PHE A 202 -2.60 6.32 -17.98
CA PHE A 202 -3.63 6.08 -16.99
C PHE A 202 -3.03 5.65 -15.64
N ASP A 203 -2.10 4.70 -15.62
CA ASP A 203 -1.42 4.25 -14.41
C ASP A 203 -0.63 5.39 -13.73
N GLN A 204 0.05 6.24 -14.52
CA GLN A 204 0.71 7.44 -14.00
C GLN A 204 -0.28 8.43 -13.38
N SER A 205 -1.48 8.56 -13.96
CA SER A 205 -2.53 9.41 -13.40
C SER A 205 -3.07 8.87 -12.08
N ILE A 206 -3.16 7.54 -11.92
CA ILE A 206 -3.55 6.88 -10.67
C ILE A 206 -2.55 7.24 -9.57
N VAL A 207 -1.25 7.10 -9.82
CA VAL A 207 -0.21 7.40 -8.81
C VAL A 207 -0.36 8.85 -8.33
N LYS A 208 -0.49 9.81 -9.27
CA LYS A 208 -0.67 11.23 -8.93
C LYS A 208 -1.95 11.49 -8.11
N ASP A 209 -3.03 10.78 -8.43
CA ASP A 209 -4.29 10.94 -7.71
C ASP A 209 -4.22 10.35 -6.30
N MET A 210 -3.58 9.19 -6.14
CA MET A 210 -3.34 8.57 -4.83
C MET A 210 -2.42 9.43 -3.95
N ASP A 211 -1.39 10.04 -4.53
CA ASP A 211 -0.53 10.99 -3.81
C ASP A 211 -1.32 12.21 -3.32
N ARG A 212 -2.25 12.72 -4.12
CA ARG A 212 -3.15 13.82 -3.70
C ARG A 212 -4.08 13.40 -2.58
N GLN A 213 -4.62 12.18 -2.63
CA GLN A 213 -5.45 11.66 -1.55
C GLN A 213 -4.66 11.49 -0.25
N LYS A 214 -3.46 10.91 -0.33
CA LYS A 214 -2.55 10.81 0.81
C LYS A 214 -2.28 12.18 1.44
N LYS A 215 -1.98 13.20 0.63
CA LYS A 215 -1.75 14.56 1.14
C LYS A 215 -2.99 15.12 1.87
N ARG A 216 -4.19 14.93 1.33
CA ARG A 216 -5.45 15.34 1.99
C ARG A 216 -5.69 14.59 3.30
N GLN A 217 -5.32 13.31 3.37
CA GLN A 217 -5.41 12.53 4.60
C GLN A 217 -4.40 13.02 5.64
N GLU A 218 -3.17 13.30 5.25
CA GLU A 218 -2.15 13.90 6.13
C GLU A 218 -2.60 15.26 6.67
N GLU A 219 -3.20 16.11 5.82
CA GLU A 219 -3.76 17.41 6.23
C GLU A 219 -4.89 17.25 7.27
N ARG A 220 -5.83 16.34 7.03
CA ARG A 220 -6.91 16.05 8.00
C ARG A 220 -6.39 15.47 9.32
N LEU A 221 -5.38 14.59 9.29
CA LEU A 221 -4.78 14.04 10.51
C LEU A 221 -4.01 15.13 11.29
N LYS A 222 -3.43 16.09 10.58
CA LYS A 222 -2.81 17.27 11.19
C LYS A 222 -3.85 18.17 11.86
N GLU A 223 -5.01 18.39 11.24
CA GLU A 223 -6.11 19.17 11.85
C GLU A 223 -6.60 18.53 13.15
N LEU A 224 -6.61 17.19 13.22
CA LEU A 224 -6.92 16.42 14.42
C LEU A 224 -5.77 16.37 15.45
N LYS A 225 -4.68 17.11 15.21
CA LYS A 225 -3.49 17.18 16.07
C LYS A 225 -2.89 15.80 16.37
N VAL A 226 -2.95 14.86 15.42
CA VAL A 226 -2.35 13.53 15.61
C VAL A 226 -0.82 13.68 15.66
N PRO A 227 -0.14 13.16 16.70
CA PRO A 227 1.31 13.27 16.84
C PRO A 227 2.06 12.80 15.60
N PHE A 228 3.15 13.50 15.27
CA PHE A 228 4.05 13.24 14.14
C PHE A 228 3.48 13.46 12.73
N PHE A 229 2.18 13.76 12.56
CA PHE A 229 1.63 14.16 11.27
C PHE A 229 1.87 15.65 11.01
N ARG A 230 3.10 15.96 10.58
CA ARG A 230 3.47 17.30 10.08
C ARG A 230 3.37 17.36 8.57
N THR A 231 2.97 18.51 8.03
CA THR A 231 2.85 18.75 6.58
C THR A 231 4.18 18.42 5.88
N SER A 232 4.13 17.42 4.99
CA SER A 232 5.15 17.10 3.98
C SER A 232 6.60 17.08 4.48
N THR A 233 6.86 16.36 5.58
CA THR A 233 8.26 16.08 5.95
C THR A 233 8.82 15.00 5.02
N ASN A 234 9.83 15.36 4.23
CA ASN A 234 10.43 14.44 3.26
C ASN A 234 11.44 13.45 3.90
N ASP A 235 11.63 13.54 5.21
CA ASP A 235 12.54 12.67 5.96
C ASP A 235 12.01 11.22 6.02
N PRO A 236 12.78 10.23 5.52
CA PRO A 236 12.38 8.82 5.56
C PRO A 236 12.19 8.29 6.99
N THR A 237 12.87 8.85 8.00
CA THR A 237 12.74 8.42 9.40
C THR A 237 11.37 8.78 9.97
N ILE A 238 10.90 10.00 9.70
CA ILE A 238 9.59 10.49 10.12
C ILE A 238 8.48 9.74 9.38
N LYS A 239 8.65 9.45 8.09
CA LYS A 239 7.69 8.62 7.33
C LYS A 239 7.55 7.22 7.93
N LYS A 240 8.65 6.58 8.34
CA LYS A 240 8.62 5.27 9.04
C LYS A 240 7.91 5.36 10.38
N LEU A 241 8.14 6.43 11.14
CA LEU A 241 7.46 6.66 12.41
C LEU A 241 5.95 6.87 12.23
N GLN A 242 5.56 7.74 11.30
CA GLN A 242 4.16 7.95 10.91
C GLN A 242 3.50 6.65 10.48
N SER A 243 4.18 5.82 9.68
CA SER A 243 3.65 4.52 9.26
C SER A 243 3.41 3.57 10.43
N ARG A 244 4.28 3.57 11.46
CA ARG A 244 4.09 2.75 12.66
C ARG A 244 2.92 3.25 13.50
N VAL A 245 2.83 4.56 13.74
CA VAL A 245 1.71 5.17 14.47
C VAL A 245 0.39 4.93 13.75
N PHE A 246 0.36 5.10 12.44
CA PHE A 246 -0.81 4.81 11.63
C PHE A 246 -1.22 3.34 11.71
N LYS A 247 -0.25 2.41 11.72
CA LYS A 247 -0.53 0.99 11.91
C LYS A 247 -1.21 0.71 13.26
N ILE A 248 -0.72 1.31 14.35
CA ILE A 248 -1.34 1.17 15.68
C ILE A 248 -2.77 1.72 15.67
N LEU A 249 -2.99 2.88 15.03
CA LEU A 249 -4.33 3.46 14.89
C LEU A 249 -5.28 2.57 14.07
N LEU A 250 -4.77 1.84 13.07
CA LEU A 250 -5.54 0.88 12.30
C LEU A 250 -5.83 -0.40 13.08
N ASP A 251 -4.85 -0.92 13.84
CA ASP A 251 -5.03 -2.11 14.67
C ASP A 251 -6.15 -1.85 15.71
N MET A 252 -6.18 -0.67 16.33
CA MET A 252 -7.27 -0.24 17.24
C MET A 252 -8.64 -0.05 16.56
N LEU A 253 -8.69 0.08 15.24
CA LEU A 253 -9.95 0.23 14.49
C LEU A 253 -10.58 -1.12 14.15
N ASP A 254 -9.74 -2.15 14.01
CA ASP A 254 -10.16 -3.50 13.63
C ASP A 254 -10.42 -4.41 14.87
N ASP A 255 -10.10 -3.94 16.09
CA ASP A 255 -10.50 -4.50 17.40
C ASP A 255 -11.95 -4.12 17.79
#